data_AF-A0A494WNF4-F1
#
_entry.id   AF-A0A494WNF4-F1
#
_cell.length_a   1.000
_cell.length_b   1.000
_cell.length_c   1.000
_cell.angle_alpha   90.00
_cell.angle_beta   90.00
_cell.angle_gamma   90.00
#
_symmetry.space_group_name_H-M   'P 1'
#
loop_
_entity.id
_entity.type
_entity.pdbx_description
1 polymer ?
#
loop_
_entity_poly.entity_id
_entity_poly.type
_entity_poly.pdbx_seq_one_letter_code
_entity_poly.pdbx_strand_id
1 'polypeptide(L)'
;MNLANMKRSETTEQISLFNWARANEAFIPELRLLHHVPNEGKRTNGAVLKAAGLKTGVPDLSLPVPRGGFHGLYIEMKFGSGKTTKAQEEFMALLRQQGYKTAVAYGAEQAREIIRHYLARAAGFDLVNCEEAVKMFDYCEGVAVDWAPCEKCEFYKANREKGE
;
A
#
# COMPACT_ATOMS: atom_id res chain seq x y z
N MET A 1 -11.35 -11.36 15.77
CA MET A 1 -12.45 -10.75 15.00
C MET A 1 -12.71 -11.63 13.78
N ASN A 2 -13.93 -12.11 13.54
CA ASN A 2 -14.20 -13.01 12.40
C ASN A 2 -14.67 -12.18 11.19
N LEU A 3 -13.77 -11.97 10.22
CA LEU A 3 -14.02 -11.17 9.01
C LEU A 3 -15.12 -11.75 8.12
N ALA A 4 -15.32 -13.08 8.13
CA ALA A 4 -16.30 -13.76 7.28
C ALA A 4 -17.75 -13.37 7.59
N ASN A 5 -18.03 -12.89 8.80
CA ASN A 5 -19.38 -12.50 9.24
C ASN A 5 -19.63 -10.98 9.17
N MET A 6 -18.65 -10.18 8.71
CA MET A 6 -18.81 -8.74 8.59
C MET A 6 -19.36 -8.36 7.22
N LYS A 7 -20.33 -7.43 7.19
CA LYS A 7 -20.78 -6.84 5.94
C LYS A 7 -19.63 -6.06 5.29
N ARG A 8 -19.45 -6.22 3.98
CA ARG A 8 -18.46 -5.45 3.22
C ARG A 8 -18.67 -3.95 3.42
N SER A 9 -17.57 -3.26 3.70
CA SER A 9 -17.45 -1.85 4.05
C SER A 9 -16.03 -1.37 3.77
N GLU A 10 -15.79 -0.06 3.80
CA GLU A 10 -14.45 0.52 3.67
C GLU A 10 -13.47 -0.08 4.68
N THR A 11 -13.90 -0.25 5.94
CA THR A 11 -13.09 -0.87 6.98
C THR A 11 -12.73 -2.33 6.67
N THR A 12 -13.68 -3.15 6.19
CA THR A 12 -13.37 -4.56 5.87
C THR A 12 -12.43 -4.66 4.67
N GLU A 13 -12.57 -3.79 3.67
CA GLU A 13 -11.67 -3.75 2.52
C GLU A 13 -10.26 -3.31 2.93
N GLN A 14 -10.15 -2.31 3.80
CA GLN A 14 -8.87 -1.90 4.36
C GLN A 14 -8.22 -3.04 5.17
N ILE A 15 -8.98 -3.79 5.98
CA ILE A 15 -8.44 -4.95 6.69
C ILE A 15 -7.92 -6.01 5.71
N SER A 16 -8.67 -6.31 4.65
CA SER A 16 -8.24 -7.25 3.61
C SER A 16 -6.93 -6.80 2.95
N LEU A 17 -6.79 -5.51 2.64
CA LEU A 17 -5.55 -4.94 2.11
C LEU A 17 -4.37 -5.13 3.07
N PHE A 18 -4.55 -4.83 4.37
CA PHE A 18 -3.48 -5.00 5.35
C PHE A 18 -3.13 -6.47 5.60
N ASN A 19 -4.08 -7.39 5.49
CA ASN A 19 -3.79 -8.83 5.55
C ASN A 19 -2.90 -9.26 4.37
N TRP A 20 -3.21 -8.78 3.16
CA TRP A 20 -2.34 -8.97 1.99
C TRP A 20 -0.95 -8.36 2.21
N ALA A 21 -0.86 -7.13 2.72
CA ALA A 21 0.41 -6.45 2.93
C ALA A 21 1.31 -7.24 3.89
N ARG A 22 0.77 -7.65 5.05
CA ARG A 22 1.50 -8.48 6.04
C ARG A 22 1.93 -9.83 5.49
N ALA A 23 1.12 -10.45 4.63
CA ALA A 23 1.48 -11.73 4.01
C ALA A 23 2.65 -11.60 3.00
N ASN A 24 2.93 -10.39 2.50
CA ASN A 24 3.95 -10.16 1.48
C ASN A 24 5.17 -9.36 1.98
N GLU A 25 5.11 -8.80 3.19
CA GLU A 25 6.14 -7.87 3.71
C GLU A 25 7.52 -8.52 3.89
N ALA A 26 7.61 -9.85 3.96
CA ALA A 26 8.88 -10.58 3.98
C ALA A 26 9.66 -10.47 2.66
N PHE A 27 8.94 -10.42 1.52
CA PHE A 27 9.53 -10.37 0.17
C PHE A 27 9.40 -9.00 -0.49
N ILE A 28 8.53 -8.15 0.05
CA ILE A 28 8.32 -6.75 -0.36
C ILE A 28 8.45 -5.88 0.90
N PRO A 29 9.68 -5.64 1.40
CA PRO A 29 9.91 -5.00 2.70
C PRO A 29 9.28 -3.61 2.82
N GLU A 30 9.10 -2.91 1.69
CA GLU A 30 8.43 -1.61 1.63
C GLU A 30 7.00 -1.65 2.22
N LEU A 31 6.30 -2.79 2.16
CA LEU A 31 4.95 -2.93 2.72
C LEU A 31 4.91 -2.81 4.24
N ARG A 32 6.03 -3.02 4.94
CA ARG A 32 6.13 -2.80 6.40
C ARG A 32 5.88 -1.35 6.80
N LEU A 33 6.09 -0.41 5.87
CA LEU A 33 5.89 1.01 6.08
C LEU A 33 4.46 1.47 5.77
N LEU A 34 3.65 0.62 5.13
CA LEU A 34 2.24 0.92 4.88
C LEU A 34 1.50 0.99 6.23
N HIS A 35 0.82 2.10 6.48
CA HIS A 35 0.04 2.28 7.70
C HIS A 35 -1.24 3.07 7.45
N HIS A 36 -2.20 2.87 8.34
CA HIS A 36 -3.46 3.58 8.34
C HIS A 36 -3.32 4.88 9.17
N VAL A 37 -3.89 5.96 8.65
CA VAL A 37 -4.04 7.24 9.36
C VAL A 37 -5.50 7.36 9.83
N PRO A 38 -5.78 7.11 11.13
CA PRO A 38 -7.15 7.01 11.61
C PRO A 38 -7.77 8.40 11.83
N ASN A 39 -8.31 8.98 10.76
CA ASN A 39 -8.95 10.31 10.76
C ASN A 39 -10.49 10.25 10.79
N GLU A 40 -11.04 9.09 10.48
CA GLU A 40 -12.45 8.80 10.43
C GLU A 40 -13.01 8.29 11.77
N GLY A 41 -14.35 8.23 11.82
CA GLY A 41 -15.10 7.73 12.96
C GLY A 41 -15.56 8.79 13.96
N LYS A 42 -16.67 8.50 14.65
CA LYS A 42 -17.15 9.32 15.77
C LYS A 42 -16.25 9.09 16.99
N ARG A 43 -15.77 10.17 17.60
CA ARG A 43 -14.88 10.11 18.77
C ARG A 43 -15.34 11.10 19.82
N THR A 44 -15.26 10.71 21.07
CA THR A 44 -15.54 11.60 22.23
C THR A 44 -14.40 12.59 22.47
N ASN A 45 -13.16 12.25 22.09
CA ASN A 45 -11.96 13.08 22.27
C ASN A 45 -11.60 13.94 21.04
N GLY A 46 -12.55 14.18 20.12
CA GLY A 46 -12.27 14.86 18.84
C GLY A 46 -11.65 16.26 18.99
N ALA A 47 -12.06 17.04 19.99
CA ALA A 47 -11.49 18.37 20.25
C ALA A 47 -10.01 18.31 20.64
N VAL A 48 -9.64 17.36 21.50
CA VAL A 48 -8.25 17.13 21.92
C VAL A 48 -7.39 16.69 20.73
N LEU A 49 -7.89 15.78 19.88
CA LEU A 49 -7.16 15.33 18.70
C LEU A 49 -6.95 16.47 17.69
N LYS A 50 -7.97 17.31 17.46
CA LYS A 50 -7.82 18.51 16.62
C LYS A 50 -6.77 19.47 17.19
N ALA A 51 -6.78 19.69 18.50
CA ALA A 51 -5.74 20.49 19.17
C ALA A 51 -4.34 19.86 19.05
N ALA A 52 -4.26 18.52 19.03
CA ALA A 52 -3.03 17.77 18.81
C ALA A 52 -2.60 17.68 17.33
N GLY A 53 -3.32 18.32 16.41
CA GLY A 53 -2.94 18.40 14.99
C GLY A 53 -3.67 17.45 14.05
N LEU A 54 -4.76 16.79 14.49
CA LEU A 54 -5.63 16.03 13.60
C LEU A 54 -6.18 16.95 12.50
N LYS A 55 -5.92 16.61 11.24
CA LYS A 55 -6.40 17.35 10.07
C LYS A 55 -7.53 16.59 9.39
N THR A 56 -8.61 17.29 9.08
CA THR A 56 -9.71 16.72 8.29
C THR A 56 -9.28 16.50 6.85
N GLY A 57 -9.66 15.37 6.27
CA GLY A 57 -9.42 15.06 4.86
C GLY A 57 -8.08 14.42 4.55
N VAL A 58 -7.24 14.15 5.56
CA VAL A 58 -6.02 13.35 5.37
C VAL A 58 -6.42 11.95 4.88
N PRO A 59 -5.79 11.42 3.80
CA PRO A 59 -6.11 10.10 3.26
C PRO A 59 -5.93 8.96 4.26
N ASP A 60 -6.72 7.89 4.11
CA ASP A 60 -6.77 6.76 5.04
C ASP A 60 -5.45 5.99 5.16
N LEU A 61 -4.67 5.91 4.07
CA LEU A 61 -3.44 5.13 4.01
C LEU A 61 -2.24 5.99 3.62
N SER A 62 -1.09 5.65 4.19
CA SER A 62 0.21 6.25 3.89
C SER A 62 1.26 5.17 3.70
N LEU A 63 2.02 5.27 2.60
CA LEU A 63 3.18 4.47 2.27
C LEU A 63 4.36 5.41 2.01
N PRO A 64 5.18 5.72 3.03
CA PRO A 64 6.26 6.71 2.96
C PRO A 64 7.52 6.12 2.31
N VAL A 65 7.37 5.61 1.10
CA VAL A 65 8.45 5.00 0.30
C VAL A 65 8.65 5.83 -0.95
N PRO A 66 9.83 6.47 -1.14
CA PRO A 66 10.10 7.21 -2.35
C PRO A 66 10.17 6.28 -3.57
N ARG A 67 9.36 6.53 -4.59
CA ARG A 67 9.35 5.73 -5.82
C ARG A 67 8.79 6.51 -7.01
N GLY A 68 9.33 6.25 -8.19
CA GLY A 68 8.82 6.84 -9.44
C GLY A 68 8.80 8.38 -9.47
N GLY A 69 9.74 9.02 -8.77
CA GLY A 69 9.82 10.48 -8.65
C GLY A 69 8.94 11.10 -7.56
N PHE A 70 8.20 10.30 -6.79
CA PHE A 70 7.38 10.77 -5.67
C PHE A 70 8.04 10.48 -4.32
N HIS A 71 7.75 11.30 -3.31
CA HIS A 71 8.29 11.13 -1.95
C HIS A 71 7.58 10.05 -1.13
N GLY A 72 6.38 9.66 -1.55
CA GLY A 72 5.55 8.68 -0.88
C GLY A 72 4.19 8.60 -1.57
N LEU A 73 3.39 7.61 -1.16
CA LEU A 73 2.05 7.37 -1.66
C LEU A 73 1.03 7.53 -0.54
N TYR A 74 -0.01 8.30 -0.79
CA TYR A 74 -1.22 8.35 0.01
C TYR A 74 -2.39 7.75 -0.75
N ILE A 75 -3.23 6.96 -0.07
CA ILE A 75 -4.42 6.34 -0.67
C ILE A 75 -5.62 6.67 0.19
N GLU A 76 -6.65 7.22 -0.43
CA GLU A 76 -7.97 7.38 0.14
C GLU A 76 -8.82 6.16 -0.24
N MET A 77 -9.37 5.46 0.75
CA MET A 77 -10.18 4.27 0.54
C MET A 77 -11.65 4.66 0.35
N LYS A 78 -12.32 3.95 -0.55
CA LYS A 78 -13.76 4.03 -0.78
C LYS A 78 -14.32 2.63 -0.95
N PHE A 79 -15.63 2.51 -0.76
CA PHE A 79 -16.37 1.28 -1.00
C PHE A 79 -17.70 1.58 -1.68
N GLY A 80 -18.08 0.75 -2.66
CA GLY A 80 -19.33 0.90 -3.40
C GLY A 80 -19.42 2.26 -4.10
N SER A 81 -20.50 3.00 -3.84
CA SER A 81 -20.74 4.34 -4.39
C SER A 81 -20.17 5.48 -3.55
N GLY A 82 -19.30 5.18 -2.57
CA GLY A 82 -18.63 6.19 -1.75
C GLY A 82 -17.86 7.19 -2.60
N LYS A 83 -17.98 8.47 -2.29
CA LYS A 83 -17.25 9.55 -2.98
C LYS A 83 -16.29 10.24 -2.03
N THR A 84 -15.24 10.81 -2.59
CA THR A 84 -14.37 11.73 -1.88
C THR A 84 -15.15 12.95 -1.43
N THR A 85 -14.82 13.44 -0.25
CA THR A 85 -15.29 14.73 0.26
C THR A 85 -14.40 15.85 -0.28
N LYS A 86 -14.93 17.07 -0.31
CA LYS A 86 -14.16 18.26 -0.71
C LYS A 86 -12.85 18.43 0.08
N ALA A 87 -12.89 18.18 1.39
CA ALA A 87 -11.71 18.28 2.25
C ALA A 87 -10.64 17.23 1.88
N GLN A 88 -11.04 16.01 1.48
CA GLN A 88 -10.11 14.98 1.02
C GLN A 88 -9.45 15.34 -0.32
N GLU A 89 -10.24 15.90 -1.24
CA GLU A 89 -9.73 16.37 -2.54
C GLU A 89 -8.73 17.52 -2.36
N GLU A 90 -9.04 18.49 -1.52
CA GLU A 90 -8.15 19.61 -1.18
C GLU A 90 -6.85 19.11 -0.53
N PHE A 91 -6.94 18.18 0.43
CA PHE A 91 -5.75 17.63 1.08
C PHE A 91 -4.85 16.86 0.10
N MET A 92 -5.45 16.03 -0.75
CA MET A 92 -4.71 15.33 -1.80
C MET A 92 -4.06 16.31 -2.80
N ALA A 93 -4.71 17.42 -3.13
CA ALA A 93 -4.13 18.46 -3.98
C ALA A 93 -2.88 19.08 -3.32
N LEU A 94 -2.93 19.38 -2.02
CA LEU A 94 -1.79 19.88 -1.26
C LEU A 94 -0.63 18.86 -1.23
N LEU A 95 -0.92 17.57 -1.02
CA LEU A 95 0.08 16.51 -1.05
C LEU A 95 0.79 16.43 -2.41
N ARG A 96 0.04 16.52 -3.52
CA ARG A 96 0.61 16.55 -4.87
C ARG A 96 1.55 17.73 -5.09
N GLN A 97 1.20 18.92 -4.58
CA GLN A 97 2.06 20.10 -4.65
C GLN A 97 3.39 19.90 -3.91
N GLN A 98 3.41 19.03 -2.90
CA GLN A 98 4.62 18.67 -2.15
C GLN A 98 5.36 17.44 -2.74
N GLY A 99 4.99 16.95 -3.93
CA GLY A 99 5.67 15.83 -4.58
C GLY A 99 5.25 14.44 -4.09
N TYR A 100 4.12 14.32 -3.39
CA TYR A 100 3.56 13.01 -3.03
C TYR A 100 2.60 12.51 -4.12
N LYS A 101 2.57 11.18 -4.32
CA LYS A 101 1.54 10.53 -5.10
C LYS A 101 0.30 10.35 -4.24
N THR A 102 -0.86 10.58 -4.81
CA THR A 102 -2.15 10.34 -4.15
C THR A 102 -3.05 9.52 -5.06
N ALA A 103 -3.85 8.62 -4.51
CA ALA A 103 -4.84 7.87 -5.27
C ALA A 103 -6.12 7.66 -4.46
N VAL A 104 -7.22 7.39 -5.16
CA VAL A 104 -8.47 6.92 -4.55
C VAL A 104 -8.64 5.47 -4.95
N ALA A 105 -8.93 4.60 -3.99
CA ALA A 105 -9.09 3.17 -4.20
C ALA A 105 -10.46 2.67 -3.74
N TYR A 106 -11.19 2.03 -4.63
CA TYR A 106 -12.49 1.42 -4.41
C TYR A 106 -12.32 -0.06 -4.06
N GLY A 107 -12.07 -0.33 -2.77
CA GLY A 107 -11.85 -1.68 -2.24
C GLY A 107 -10.39 -2.13 -2.24
N ALA A 108 -10.17 -3.32 -1.66
CA ALA A 108 -8.84 -3.85 -1.38
C ALA A 108 -8.03 -4.13 -2.65
N GLU A 109 -8.66 -4.72 -3.68
CA GLU A 109 -7.97 -5.10 -4.92
C GLU A 109 -7.44 -3.88 -5.68
N GLN A 110 -8.21 -2.80 -5.77
CA GLN A 110 -7.74 -1.58 -6.43
C GLN A 110 -6.61 -0.92 -5.64
N ALA A 111 -6.69 -0.91 -4.30
CA ALA A 111 -5.63 -0.38 -3.46
C ALA A 111 -4.33 -1.20 -3.62
N ARG A 112 -4.45 -2.53 -3.66
CA ARG A 112 -3.33 -3.45 -3.96
C ARG A 112 -2.72 -3.13 -5.32
N GLU A 113 -3.54 -2.99 -6.37
CA GLU A 113 -3.06 -2.64 -7.71
C GLU A 113 -2.29 -1.31 -7.73
N ILE A 114 -2.82 -0.28 -7.08
CA ILE A 114 -2.14 1.02 -6.94
C ILE A 114 -0.78 0.86 -6.26
N ILE A 115 -0.71 0.08 -5.18
CA ILE A 115 0.55 -0.15 -4.44
C ILE A 115 1.55 -0.93 -5.29
N ARG A 116 1.11 -1.99 -5.99
CA ARG A 116 1.98 -2.79 -6.86
C ARG A 116 2.59 -1.93 -7.97
N HIS A 117 1.76 -1.17 -8.68
CA HIS A 117 2.23 -0.24 -9.71
C HIS A 117 3.11 0.87 -9.13
N TYR A 118 2.81 1.37 -7.93
CA TYR A 118 3.63 2.40 -7.30
C TYR A 118 5.02 1.90 -6.97
N LEU A 119 5.14 0.68 -6.45
CA LEU A 119 6.39 0.06 -6.01
C LEU A 119 7.15 -0.70 -7.13
N ALA A 120 6.66 -0.63 -8.37
CA ALA A 120 7.32 -1.18 -9.55
C ALA A 120 8.82 -0.85 -9.58
N ARG A 121 9.65 -1.87 -9.77
CA ARG A 121 11.12 -1.76 -9.70
C ARG A 121 11.78 -1.48 -11.04
N ALA A 122 11.08 -1.69 -12.15
CA ALA A 122 11.53 -1.38 -13.50
C ALA A 122 10.32 -1.06 -14.39
N ALA A 123 10.57 -0.41 -15.53
CA ALA A 123 9.53 -0.19 -16.53
C ALA A 123 9.01 -1.55 -17.04
N GLY A 124 7.68 -1.75 -17.02
CA GLY A 124 7.06 -3.02 -17.39
C GLY A 124 7.15 -4.13 -16.34
N PHE A 125 7.75 -3.88 -15.17
CA PHE A 125 7.78 -4.83 -14.06
C PHE A 125 6.85 -4.38 -12.93
N ASP A 126 5.71 -5.06 -12.81
CA ASP A 126 4.79 -4.87 -11.68
C ASP A 126 5.12 -5.85 -10.54
N LEU A 127 4.76 -5.48 -9.31
CA LEU A 127 5.00 -6.35 -8.15
C LEU A 127 4.18 -7.64 -8.14
N VAL A 128 3.22 -7.81 -9.06
CA VAL A 128 2.55 -9.11 -9.27
C VAL A 128 3.56 -10.24 -9.49
N ASN A 129 4.67 -9.95 -10.18
CA ASN A 129 5.76 -10.89 -10.38
C ASN A 129 6.41 -11.33 -9.06
N CYS A 130 6.55 -10.42 -8.09
CA CYS A 130 7.05 -10.76 -6.76
C CYS A 130 6.03 -11.56 -5.93
N GLU A 131 4.74 -11.32 -6.14
CA GLU A 131 3.66 -12.08 -5.50
C GLU A 131 3.62 -13.53 -6.02
N GLU A 132 3.79 -13.71 -7.33
CA GLU A 132 3.69 -15.00 -8.01
C GLU A 132 5.02 -15.77 -8.07
N ALA A 133 6.15 -15.11 -7.81
CA ALA A 133 7.45 -15.77 -7.74
C ALA A 133 7.45 -16.90 -6.70
N VAL A 134 8.09 -18.01 -7.05
CA VAL A 134 8.22 -19.17 -6.15
C VAL A 134 9.04 -18.77 -4.92
N LYS A 135 8.52 -19.15 -3.75
CA LYS A 135 9.14 -18.88 -2.45
C LYS A 135 9.44 -20.21 -1.78
N MET A 136 10.70 -20.44 -1.43
CA MET A 136 11.17 -21.66 -0.78
C MET A 136 12.11 -21.27 0.36
N PHE A 137 12.04 -21.96 1.50
CA PHE A 137 12.96 -21.76 2.64
C PHE A 137 13.33 -20.29 2.94
N ASP A 138 12.31 -19.43 3.05
CA ASP A 138 12.37 -17.98 3.35
C ASP A 138 13.05 -17.09 2.30
N TYR A 139 13.13 -17.54 1.06
CA TYR A 139 13.79 -16.83 -0.01
C TYR A 139 12.95 -16.85 -1.31
N CYS A 140 13.23 -15.94 -2.24
CA CYS A 140 12.44 -15.76 -3.47
C CYS A 140 13.27 -16.17 -4.69
N GLU A 141 12.81 -17.18 -5.43
CA GLU A 141 13.44 -17.72 -6.65
C GLU A 141 13.39 -16.76 -7.85
N GLY A 142 12.82 -15.58 -7.66
CA GLY A 142 12.59 -14.62 -8.71
C GLY A 142 11.65 -15.16 -9.78
N VAL A 143 11.70 -14.52 -10.94
CA VAL A 143 10.95 -14.94 -12.14
C VAL A 143 11.98 -15.20 -13.22
N ALA A 144 11.89 -16.37 -13.86
CA ALA A 144 12.82 -16.81 -14.90
C ALA A 144 12.57 -16.11 -16.25
N VAL A 145 12.71 -14.78 -16.27
CA VAL A 145 12.56 -13.95 -17.47
C VAL A 145 13.61 -12.83 -17.49
N ASP A 146 14.20 -12.59 -18.66
CA ASP A 146 15.36 -11.69 -18.83
C ASP A 146 15.06 -10.22 -18.48
N TRP A 147 13.80 -9.80 -18.60
CA TRP A 147 13.38 -8.43 -18.33
C TRP A 147 13.10 -8.17 -16.84
N ALA A 148 13.04 -9.21 -16.00
CA ALA A 148 12.78 -9.03 -14.58
C ALA A 148 14.03 -8.50 -13.88
N PRO A 149 13.92 -7.50 -12.99
CA PRO A 149 15.03 -6.97 -12.22
C PRO A 149 15.49 -7.92 -11.09
N CYS A 150 15.14 -9.20 -11.14
CA CYS A 150 15.41 -10.21 -10.11
C CYS A 150 16.91 -10.43 -9.90
N GLU A 151 17.75 -10.44 -10.94
CA GLU A 151 19.20 -10.63 -10.80
C GLU A 151 19.87 -9.63 -9.84
N LYS A 152 19.30 -8.42 -9.75
CA LYS A 152 19.80 -7.35 -8.87
C LYS A 152 19.15 -7.36 -7.49
N CYS A 153 18.10 -8.16 -7.29
CA CYS A 153 17.37 -8.29 -6.03
C CYS A 153 18.19 -9.06 -5.00
N GLU A 154 18.28 -8.54 -3.77
CA GLU A 154 19.02 -9.20 -2.69
C GLU A 154 18.46 -10.58 -2.34
N PHE A 155 17.13 -10.75 -2.39
CA PHE A 155 16.47 -12.03 -2.12
C PHE A 155 16.84 -13.09 -3.17
N TYR A 156 16.88 -12.70 -4.44
CA TYR A 156 17.26 -13.61 -5.52
C TYR A 156 18.73 -14.01 -5.43
N LYS A 157 19.61 -13.07 -5.07
CA LYS A 157 21.04 -13.37 -4.85
C LYS A 157 21.24 -14.35 -3.69
N ALA A 158 20.51 -14.16 -2.59
CA ALA A 158 20.57 -15.06 -1.43
C ALA A 158 20.14 -16.50 -1.78
N ASN A 159 19.26 -16.71 -2.75
CA ASN A 159 18.94 -18.05 -3.27
C ASN A 159 20.13 -18.66 -4.00
N ARG A 160 20.72 -17.91 -4.93
CA ARG A 160 21.83 -18.36 -5.76
C ARG A 160 23.00 -18.83 -4.90
N GLU A 161 23.31 -18.08 -3.85
CA GLU A 161 24.36 -18.42 -2.89
C GLU A 161 24.09 -19.71 -2.08
N LYS A 162 22.83 -20.17 -1.99
CA LYS A 162 22.46 -21.41 -1.28
C LYS A 162 22.43 -22.65 -2.18
N GLY A 163 22.31 -22.44 -3.50
CA GLY A 163 22.24 -23.52 -4.50
C GLY A 163 23.57 -23.83 -5.18
N GLU A 164 24.59 -23.00 -4.98
CA GLU A 164 26.00 -23.21 -5.35
C GLU A 164 26.79 -23.81 -4.19
#